data_AF-A0A351NGK8-F1
#
_entry.id   AF-A0A351NGK8-F1
#
_cell.length_a   1.000
_cell.length_b   1.000
_cell.length_c   1.000
_cell.angle_alpha   90.00
_cell.angle_beta   90.00
_cell.angle_gamma   90.00
#
_symmetry.space_group_name_H-M   'P 1'
#
loop_
_entity.id
_entity.type
_entity.pdbx_description
1 polymer ?
#
loop_
_entity_poly.entity_id
_entity_poly.type
_entity_poly.pdbx_seq_one_letter_code
_entity_poly.pdbx_strand_id
1 'polypeptide(L)'
;MLLASFKCEQKELPLVYEEENTGAKYLTSGKLEFPEFGLDNPIEDLPSPFAWASGKGEVKSFKDWEKRRNEISAMIQYYETGTKPVTDRENIEARMSGDTLFVDVTVNGQTLSLFSRIFYPDTDVPGPYPIMIGSSRMSLPREIFTERPIALMDFNERQVCNYGQWGPHDSRGSYSFDRLFPELEANGAYIEWAWGFSRIIDGLQILGPE
;
A
#
# COMPACT_ATOMS: atom_id res chain seq x y z
N MET A 1 -25.52 -31.56 35.86
CA MET A 1 -25.17 -31.21 34.47
C MET A 1 -24.65 -29.78 34.51
N LEU A 2 -23.32 -29.59 34.62
CA LEU A 2 -22.72 -28.25 34.65
C LEU A 2 -22.65 -27.71 33.22
N LEU A 3 -23.40 -26.65 32.92
CA LEU A 3 -23.22 -25.85 31.72
C LEU A 3 -22.04 -24.91 31.98
N ALA A 4 -20.87 -25.24 31.43
CA ALA A 4 -19.75 -24.31 31.37
C ALA A 4 -20.06 -23.26 30.31
N SER A 5 -20.33 -22.03 30.75
CA SER A 5 -20.36 -20.86 29.87
C SER A 5 -18.93 -20.56 29.44
N PHE A 6 -18.56 -20.97 28.23
CA PHE A 6 -17.34 -20.49 27.60
C PHE A 6 -17.58 -19.03 27.20
N LYS A 7 -17.09 -18.10 28.02
CA LYS A 7 -16.89 -16.72 27.56
C LYS A 7 -15.85 -16.78 26.44
N CYS A 8 -16.29 -16.57 25.20
CA CYS A 8 -15.39 -16.26 24.11
C CYS A 8 -14.86 -14.85 24.39
N GLU A 9 -13.66 -14.76 24.95
CA GLU A 9 -12.94 -13.48 25.05
C GLU A 9 -12.56 -13.09 23.62
N GLN A 10 -13.35 -12.19 23.03
CA GLN A 10 -13.04 -11.62 21.73
C GLN A 10 -11.83 -10.71 21.94
N LYS A 11 -10.64 -11.23 21.62
CA LYS A 11 -9.39 -10.47 21.69
C LYS A 11 -9.58 -9.19 20.87
N GLU A 12 -9.44 -8.02 21.49
CA GLU A 12 -9.52 -6.75 20.79
C GLU A 12 -8.49 -6.73 19.65
N LEU A 13 -8.97 -6.45 18.45
CA LEU A 13 -8.14 -6.37 17.26
C LEU A 13 -7.45 -5.00 17.22
N PRO A 14 -6.17 -4.92 16.80
CA PRO A 14 -5.49 -3.64 16.68
C PRO A 14 -6.18 -2.76 15.63
N LEU A 15 -6.40 -1.49 15.98
CA LEU A 15 -6.92 -0.47 15.07
C LEU A 15 -5.81 0.34 14.40
N VAL A 16 -4.59 0.27 14.94
CA VAL A 16 -3.40 0.97 14.46
C VAL A 16 -2.26 -0.05 14.37
N TYR A 17 -1.48 0.06 13.30
CA TYR A 17 -0.31 -0.78 13.05
C TYR A 17 0.92 0.11 12.90
N GLU A 18 2.04 -0.34 13.45
CA GLU A 18 3.32 0.41 13.44
C GLU A 18 4.06 0.34 12.10
N GLU A 19 3.66 -0.57 11.22
CA GLU A 19 4.29 -0.79 9.92
C GLU A 19 3.23 -1.12 8.85
N GLU A 20 3.50 -0.75 7.60
CA GLU A 20 2.61 -0.98 6.46
C GLU A 20 2.34 -2.49 6.25
N ASN A 21 3.36 -3.34 6.41
CA ASN A 21 3.23 -4.78 6.22
C ASN A 21 3.76 -5.61 7.39
N THR A 22 2.90 -5.85 8.39
CA THR A 22 3.23 -6.69 9.56
C THR A 22 3.57 -8.17 9.27
N GLY A 23 3.35 -8.64 8.04
CA GLY A 23 3.59 -10.04 7.65
C GLY A 23 4.70 -10.22 6.62
N ALA A 24 5.55 -9.22 6.39
CA ALA A 24 6.66 -9.32 5.43
C ALA A 24 7.56 -10.56 5.67
N LYS A 25 7.74 -10.96 6.94
CA LYS A 25 8.50 -12.17 7.34
C LYS A 25 7.99 -13.48 6.72
N TYR A 26 6.72 -13.56 6.33
CA TYR A 26 6.18 -14.75 5.68
C TYR A 26 6.60 -14.88 4.22
N LEU A 27 7.11 -13.80 3.62
CA LEU A 27 7.52 -13.75 2.21
C LEU A 27 9.03 -13.96 2.03
N THR A 28 9.83 -13.78 3.09
CA THR A 28 11.30 -13.90 3.05
C THR A 28 11.82 -15.32 3.35
N SER A 29 10.94 -16.25 3.76
CA SER A 29 11.33 -17.54 4.34
C SER A 29 11.50 -18.71 3.34
N GLY A 30 11.52 -18.43 2.03
CA GLY A 30 11.70 -19.44 0.98
C GLY A 30 10.60 -19.33 -0.07
N LYS A 31 10.89 -19.86 -1.27
CA LYS A 31 10.01 -19.82 -2.45
C LYS A 31 8.56 -20.00 -2.04
N LEU A 32 7.77 -18.92 -2.15
CA LEU A 32 6.32 -19.06 -2.20
C LEU A 32 6.04 -19.93 -3.41
N GLU A 33 5.71 -21.18 -3.15
CA GLU A 33 5.18 -22.06 -4.19
C GLU A 33 3.76 -21.58 -4.45
N PHE A 34 3.62 -20.66 -5.39
CA PHE A 34 2.31 -20.30 -5.89
C PHE A 34 1.80 -21.50 -6.68
N PRO A 35 0.63 -22.02 -6.34
CA PRO A 35 0.11 -23.17 -7.05
C PRO A 35 -0.18 -22.77 -8.50
N GLU A 36 0.30 -23.53 -9.47
CA GLU A 36 -0.15 -23.43 -10.88
C GLU A 36 -1.64 -23.85 -11.03
N PHE A 37 -2.29 -24.25 -9.93
CA PHE A 37 -3.69 -24.63 -9.91
C PHE A 37 -4.59 -23.46 -10.34
N GLY A 38 -5.39 -23.67 -11.38
CA GLY A 38 -6.19 -22.63 -12.02
C GLY A 38 -5.65 -22.19 -13.39
N LEU A 39 -4.36 -22.38 -13.68
CA LEU A 39 -3.77 -22.04 -14.98
C LEU A 39 -4.13 -23.08 -16.05
N ASP A 40 -4.07 -24.37 -15.70
CA ASP A 40 -4.41 -25.45 -16.62
C ASP A 40 -5.89 -25.86 -16.58
N ASN A 41 -6.55 -25.66 -15.44
CA ASN A 41 -7.96 -25.97 -15.23
C ASN A 41 -8.65 -24.73 -14.64
N PRO A 42 -9.46 -24.00 -15.42
CA PRO A 42 -10.13 -22.80 -14.94
C PRO A 42 -10.96 -23.08 -13.69
N ILE A 43 -10.84 -22.19 -12.70
CA ILE A 43 -11.71 -22.18 -11.54
C ILE A 43 -12.89 -21.26 -11.88
N GLU A 44 -14.10 -21.80 -11.91
CA GLU A 44 -15.30 -21.02 -12.26
C GLU A 44 -15.77 -20.12 -11.10
N ASP A 45 -15.47 -20.51 -9.86
CA ASP A 45 -15.81 -19.77 -8.66
C ASP A 45 -14.70 -18.82 -8.20
N LEU A 46 -15.06 -17.79 -7.43
CA LEU A 46 -14.08 -16.92 -6.79
C LEU A 46 -13.20 -17.73 -5.81
N PRO A 47 -11.86 -17.56 -5.84
CA PRO A 47 -10.97 -18.24 -4.89
C PRO A 47 -11.34 -17.94 -3.44
N SER A 48 -11.36 -18.97 -2.60
CA SER A 48 -11.64 -18.80 -1.17
C SER A 48 -10.57 -17.90 -0.52
N PRO A 49 -10.96 -16.79 0.14
CA PRO A 49 -10.02 -15.94 0.85
C PRO A 49 -9.38 -16.68 2.04
N PHE A 50 -10.02 -17.74 2.55
CA PHE A 50 -9.57 -18.50 3.71
C PHE A 50 -8.75 -19.74 3.34
N ALA A 51 -8.69 -20.17 2.08
CA ALA A 51 -7.83 -21.29 1.70
C ALA A 51 -6.35 -20.88 1.71
N TRP A 52 -5.46 -21.70 2.25
CA TRP A 52 -4.02 -21.43 2.16
C TRP A 52 -3.53 -21.49 0.70
N ALA A 53 -2.49 -20.71 0.35
CA ALA A 53 -1.92 -20.74 -1.00
C ALA A 53 -1.39 -22.13 -1.40
N SER A 54 -1.01 -22.97 -0.44
CA SER A 54 -0.62 -24.37 -0.70
C SER A 54 -1.77 -25.27 -1.17
N GLY A 55 -3.02 -24.77 -1.15
CA GLY A 55 -4.24 -25.56 -1.38
C GLY A 55 -4.60 -26.51 -0.24
N LYS A 56 -3.83 -26.52 0.87
CA LYS A 56 -3.99 -27.47 1.98
C LYS A 56 -4.48 -26.76 3.24
N GLY A 57 -5.78 -26.89 3.49
CA GLY A 57 -6.44 -26.38 4.69
C GLY A 57 -6.87 -24.92 4.57
N GLU A 58 -7.25 -24.34 5.71
CA GLU A 58 -7.89 -23.03 5.78
C GLU A 58 -7.40 -22.20 6.98
N VAL A 59 -7.56 -20.88 6.86
CA VAL A 59 -7.40 -19.88 7.91
C VAL A 59 -8.50 -20.06 8.95
N LYS A 60 -8.13 -20.18 10.23
CA LYS A 60 -9.08 -20.43 11.33
C LYS A 60 -9.10 -19.35 12.41
N SER A 61 -8.17 -18.39 12.33
CA SER A 61 -8.04 -17.34 13.35
C SER A 61 -7.56 -16.02 12.76
N PHE A 62 -7.75 -14.94 13.51
CA PHE A 62 -7.19 -13.63 13.14
C PHE A 62 -5.66 -13.63 13.04
N LYS A 63 -4.98 -14.45 13.86
CA LYS A 63 -3.51 -14.58 13.80
C LYS A 63 -3.06 -15.17 12.46
N ASP A 64 -3.83 -16.14 11.94
CA ASP A 64 -3.57 -16.79 10.65
C ASP A 64 -3.78 -15.81 9.48
N TRP A 65 -4.68 -14.83 9.65
CA TRP A 65 -4.97 -13.83 8.63
C TRP A 65 -3.75 -12.99 8.23
N GLU A 66 -2.82 -12.73 9.15
CA GLU A 66 -1.57 -12.02 8.85
C GLU A 66 -0.73 -12.73 7.79
N LYS A 67 -0.62 -14.05 7.90
CA LYS A 67 0.06 -14.87 6.90
C LYS A 67 -0.74 -14.90 5.61
N ARG A 68 -2.06 -15.17 5.71
CA ARG A 68 -2.91 -15.33 4.52
C ARG A 68 -2.98 -14.07 3.66
N ARG A 69 -3.13 -12.88 4.26
CA ARG A 69 -3.17 -11.62 3.50
C ARG A 69 -1.85 -11.36 2.75
N ASN A 70 -0.72 -11.83 3.30
CA ASN A 70 0.58 -11.74 2.63
C ASN A 70 0.71 -12.75 1.50
N GLU A 71 0.20 -13.98 1.65
CA GLU A 71 0.08 -14.92 0.53
C GLU A 71 -0.78 -14.35 -0.60
N ILE A 72 -1.93 -13.74 -0.28
CA ILE A 72 -2.81 -13.08 -1.27
C ILE A 72 -2.07 -11.94 -1.98
N SER A 73 -1.42 -11.05 -1.23
CA SER A 73 -0.63 -9.94 -1.79
C SER A 73 0.45 -10.45 -2.74
N ALA A 74 1.15 -11.52 -2.37
CA ALA A 74 2.21 -12.08 -3.19
C ALA A 74 1.67 -12.79 -4.44
N MET A 75 0.50 -13.45 -4.37
CA MET A 75 -0.18 -14.01 -5.53
C MET A 75 -0.66 -12.93 -6.51
N ILE A 76 -1.22 -11.81 -6.02
CA ILE A 76 -1.64 -10.68 -6.87
C ILE A 76 -0.42 -10.10 -7.62
N GLN A 77 0.70 -9.93 -6.92
CA GLN A 77 1.95 -9.47 -7.51
C GLN A 77 2.50 -10.44 -8.55
N TYR A 78 2.47 -11.74 -8.25
CA TYR A 78 3.00 -12.77 -9.15
C TYR A 78 2.14 -12.96 -10.41
N TYR A 79 0.82 -13.03 -10.28
CA TYR A 79 -0.09 -13.37 -11.36
C TYR A 79 -0.57 -12.18 -12.19
N GLU A 80 -0.54 -10.96 -11.65
CA GLU A 80 -1.21 -9.81 -12.30
C GLU A 80 -0.35 -8.55 -12.34
N THR A 81 0.10 -8.07 -11.17
CA THR A 81 0.55 -6.68 -11.08
C THR A 81 2.06 -6.49 -11.22
N GLY A 82 2.85 -7.54 -11.06
CA GLY A 82 4.30 -7.43 -10.90
C GLY A 82 4.73 -7.09 -9.46
N THR A 83 6.02 -6.86 -9.27
CA THR A 83 6.66 -6.75 -7.94
C THR A 83 6.56 -5.34 -7.37
N LYS A 84 6.11 -5.18 -6.12
CA LYS A 84 6.28 -3.93 -5.35
C LYS A 84 7.66 -3.95 -4.66
N PRO A 85 8.67 -3.19 -5.13
CA PRO A 85 9.99 -3.27 -4.53
C PRO A 85 9.99 -2.72 -3.10
N VAL A 86 10.83 -3.32 -2.25
CA VAL A 86 11.13 -2.78 -0.93
C VAL A 86 12.12 -1.61 -1.12
N THR A 87 11.92 -0.54 -0.37
CA THR A 87 12.80 0.62 -0.40
C THR A 87 13.32 0.85 1.01
N ASP A 88 14.64 0.75 1.18
CA ASP A 88 15.26 0.97 2.47
C ASP A 88 15.08 2.41 2.91
N ARG A 89 14.85 2.60 4.21
CA ARG A 89 14.60 3.91 4.82
C ARG A 89 15.68 4.92 4.49
N GLU A 90 16.94 4.50 4.44
CA GLU A 90 18.10 5.36 4.11
C GLU A 90 18.06 5.97 2.71
N ASN A 91 17.30 5.37 1.79
CA ASN A 91 17.11 5.86 0.43
C ASN A 91 16.02 6.93 0.31
N ILE A 92 15.40 7.32 1.42
CA ILE A 92 14.24 8.23 1.44
C ILE A 92 14.60 9.48 2.24
N GLU A 93 14.47 10.64 1.60
CA GLU A 93 14.56 11.95 2.24
C GLU A 93 13.22 12.66 2.14
N ALA A 94 12.81 13.36 3.20
CA ALA A 94 11.54 14.08 3.24
C ALA A 94 11.75 15.49 3.79
N ARG A 95 10.99 16.45 3.25
CA ARG A 95 10.99 17.84 3.71
C ARG A 95 9.64 18.49 3.47
N MET A 96 9.36 19.54 4.26
CA MET A 96 8.24 20.45 4.02
C MET A 96 8.72 21.75 3.37
N SER A 97 7.91 22.29 2.45
CA SER A 97 8.02 23.68 2.00
C SER A 97 6.62 24.31 1.98
N GLY A 98 6.36 25.17 2.97
CA GLY A 98 4.98 25.55 3.31
C GLY A 98 4.15 24.30 3.62
N ASP A 99 2.93 24.23 3.07
CA ASP A 99 2.04 23.08 3.25
C ASP A 99 2.35 21.90 2.29
N THR A 100 3.49 21.88 1.61
CA THR A 100 3.81 20.84 0.62
C THR A 100 4.89 19.90 1.14
N LEU A 101 4.53 18.62 1.24
CA LEU A 101 5.45 17.52 1.47
C LEU A 101 6.20 17.23 0.18
N PHE A 102 7.53 17.10 0.27
CA PHE A 102 8.39 16.56 -0.76
C PHE A 102 9.07 15.30 -0.23
N VAL A 103 9.11 14.25 -1.05
CA VAL A 103 9.78 12.99 -0.75
C VAL A 103 10.69 12.64 -1.92
N ASP A 104 11.99 12.59 -1.65
CA ASP A 104 12.99 12.17 -2.62
C ASP A 104 13.41 10.73 -2.32
N VAL A 105 13.31 9.86 -3.34
CA VAL A 105 13.66 8.46 -3.24
C VAL A 105 14.80 8.17 -4.19
N THR A 106 15.94 7.72 -3.67
CA THR A 106 17.15 7.48 -4.44
C THR A 106 17.50 6.00 -4.49
N VAL A 107 17.46 5.39 -5.67
CA VAL A 107 17.79 3.98 -5.89
C VAL A 107 18.65 3.89 -7.15
N ASN A 108 19.70 3.07 -7.13
CA ASN A 108 20.60 2.85 -8.27
C ASN A 108 21.20 4.17 -8.85
N GLY A 109 21.43 5.17 -7.99
CA GLY A 109 21.96 6.49 -8.39
C GLY A 109 20.96 7.36 -9.17
N GLN A 110 19.71 6.95 -9.27
CA GLN A 110 18.61 7.73 -9.81
C GLN A 110 17.73 8.23 -8.66
N THR A 111 17.13 9.42 -8.82
CA THR A 111 16.23 10.00 -7.82
C THR A 111 14.88 10.29 -8.44
N LEU A 112 13.83 9.86 -7.76
CA LEU A 112 12.45 10.27 -8.00
C LEU A 112 12.01 11.22 -6.88
N SER A 113 11.53 12.40 -7.26
CA SER A 113 10.94 13.37 -6.34
C SER A 113 9.41 13.31 -6.45
N LEU A 114 8.76 12.97 -5.35
CA LEU A 114 7.31 13.05 -5.17
C LEU A 114 6.97 14.29 -4.36
N PHE A 115 5.84 14.92 -4.67
CA PHE A 115 5.30 15.98 -3.83
C PHE A 115 3.79 15.86 -3.67
N SER A 116 3.29 16.32 -2.53
CA SER A 116 1.87 16.35 -2.21
C SER A 116 1.57 17.48 -1.24
N ARG A 117 0.57 18.29 -1.57
CA ARG A 117 0.13 19.38 -0.70
C ARG A 117 -0.81 18.83 0.38
N ILE A 118 -0.60 19.27 1.61
CA ILE A 118 -1.48 19.06 2.75
C ILE A 118 -2.47 20.22 2.84
N PHE A 119 -3.74 19.91 3.01
CA PHE A 119 -4.79 20.86 3.34
C PHE A 119 -5.20 20.61 4.78
N TYR A 120 -4.78 21.49 5.67
CA TYR A 120 -5.13 21.40 7.09
C TYR A 120 -6.60 21.81 7.32
N PRO A 121 -7.29 21.20 8.29
CA PRO A 121 -8.65 21.57 8.64
C PRO A 121 -8.67 22.99 9.24
N ASP A 122 -9.69 23.77 8.89
CA ASP A 122 -9.97 25.06 9.52
C ASP A 122 -10.72 24.82 10.84
N THR A 123 -9.97 24.63 11.92
CA THR A 123 -10.51 24.21 13.22
C THR A 123 -9.62 24.67 14.39
N ASP A 124 -10.24 24.90 15.55
CA ASP A 124 -9.53 25.19 16.81
C ASP A 124 -9.04 23.93 17.53
N VAL A 125 -9.36 22.73 17.01
CA VAL A 125 -8.88 21.47 17.58
C VAL A 125 -7.38 21.33 17.28
N PRO A 126 -6.48 21.19 18.27
CA PRO A 126 -5.07 21.02 18.00
C PRO A 126 -4.77 19.68 17.33
N GLY A 127 -3.77 19.66 16.44
CA GLY A 127 -3.25 18.44 15.82
C GLY A 127 -2.47 17.52 16.78
N PRO A 128 -1.94 16.38 16.30
CA PRO A 128 -1.93 15.95 14.90
C PRO A 128 -3.33 15.51 14.41
N TYR A 129 -3.59 15.71 13.12
CA TYR A 129 -4.86 15.35 12.50
C TYR A 129 -4.77 13.99 11.80
N PRO A 130 -5.84 13.17 11.81
CA PRO A 130 -5.99 12.12 10.81
C PRO A 130 -5.93 12.74 9.41
N ILE A 131 -5.28 12.05 8.48
CA ILE A 131 -5.14 12.49 7.09
C ILE A 131 -5.86 11.54 6.14
N MET A 132 -6.58 12.10 5.18
CA MET A 132 -7.12 11.36 4.06
C MET A 132 -6.35 11.71 2.79
N ILE A 133 -5.82 10.67 2.11
CA ILE A 133 -5.04 10.83 0.89
C ILE A 133 -5.87 10.36 -0.31
N GLY A 134 -6.13 11.24 -1.27
CA GLY A 134 -6.77 10.93 -2.54
C GLY A 134 -5.76 10.60 -3.64
N SER A 135 -6.11 9.71 -4.56
CA SER A 135 -5.31 9.44 -5.78
C SER A 135 -5.79 10.36 -6.90
N SER A 136 -4.92 11.22 -7.42
CA SER A 136 -5.14 12.24 -8.45
C SER A 136 -6.23 13.29 -8.19
N ARG A 137 -7.25 13.00 -7.36
CA ARG A 137 -8.27 13.89 -6.78
C ARG A 137 -9.18 13.13 -5.83
N MET A 138 -9.57 13.76 -4.72
CA MET A 138 -10.70 13.29 -3.91
C MET A 138 -12.04 13.53 -4.62
N SER A 139 -12.82 12.47 -4.85
CA SER A 139 -14.17 12.55 -5.46
C SER A 139 -15.31 12.37 -4.43
N LEU A 140 -14.97 12.22 -3.16
CA LEU A 140 -15.94 12.20 -2.07
C LEU A 140 -16.40 13.64 -1.75
N PRO A 141 -17.67 13.84 -1.33
CA PRO A 141 -18.17 15.15 -0.91
C PRO A 141 -17.25 15.80 0.13
N ARG A 142 -16.87 17.05 -0.11
CA ARG A 142 -15.84 17.74 0.68
C ARG A 142 -16.27 17.95 2.13
N GLU A 143 -17.57 18.09 2.34
CA GLU A 143 -18.22 18.33 3.63
C GLU A 143 -17.98 17.19 4.62
N ILE A 144 -17.76 15.96 4.12
CA ILE A 144 -17.39 14.81 4.95
C ILE A 144 -16.08 15.07 5.70
N PHE A 145 -15.19 15.89 5.13
CA PHE A 145 -13.89 16.18 5.71
C PHE A 145 -13.86 17.54 6.37
N THR A 146 -14.40 18.58 5.73
CA THR A 146 -14.29 19.96 6.25
C THR A 146 -15.10 20.21 7.53
N GLU A 147 -16.10 19.37 7.82
CA GLU A 147 -16.84 19.42 9.09
C GLU A 147 -16.12 18.69 10.25
N ARG A 148 -14.96 18.08 9.98
CA ARG A 148 -14.20 17.27 10.93
C ARG A 148 -12.75 17.76 10.98
N PRO A 149 -12.02 17.52 12.08
CA PRO A 149 -10.59 17.82 12.16
C PRO A 149 -9.78 16.76 11.37
N ILE A 150 -9.97 16.71 10.04
CA ILE A 150 -9.32 15.77 9.11
C ILE A 150 -8.52 16.57 8.09
N ALA A 151 -7.21 16.33 8.01
CA ALA A 151 -6.37 16.87 6.96
C ALA A 151 -6.59 16.12 5.64
N LEU A 152 -6.43 16.82 4.51
CA LEU A 152 -6.51 16.21 3.19
C LEU A 152 -5.17 16.30 2.48
N MET A 153 -4.89 15.32 1.63
CA MET A 153 -3.75 15.33 0.73
C MET A 153 -4.16 14.69 -0.59
N ASP A 154 -3.67 15.21 -1.71
CA ASP A 154 -3.77 14.52 -2.99
C ASP A 154 -2.39 14.00 -3.38
N PHE A 155 -2.30 12.68 -3.57
CA PHE A 155 -1.16 12.03 -4.21
C PHE A 155 -1.45 11.90 -5.71
N ASN A 156 -0.61 12.53 -6.53
CA ASN A 156 -0.70 12.37 -7.98
C ASN A 156 0.17 11.20 -8.43
N GLU A 157 -0.47 10.08 -8.75
CA GLU A 157 0.20 8.84 -9.15
C GLU A 157 1.01 8.96 -10.46
N ARG A 158 0.71 9.95 -11.30
CA ARG A 158 1.47 10.21 -12.54
C ARG A 158 2.91 10.62 -12.30
N GLN A 159 3.24 11.03 -11.07
CA GLN A 159 4.62 11.31 -10.67
C GLN A 159 5.50 10.04 -10.67
N VAL A 160 4.89 8.86 -10.45
CA VAL A 160 5.59 7.58 -10.41
C VAL A 160 5.73 7.01 -11.83
N CYS A 161 4.59 6.84 -12.49
CA CYS A 161 4.51 6.48 -13.91
C CYS A 161 3.35 7.23 -14.56
N ASN A 162 3.59 7.78 -15.75
CA ASN A 162 2.65 8.68 -16.44
C ASN A 162 1.59 7.90 -17.23
N TYR A 163 1.10 6.78 -16.66
CA TYR A 163 -0.06 6.07 -17.17
C TYR A 163 -1.34 6.88 -16.92
N GLY A 164 -2.24 6.86 -17.91
CA GLY A 164 -3.58 7.41 -17.79
C GLY A 164 -4.57 6.58 -18.59
N GLN A 165 -5.75 6.32 -18.03
CA GLN A 165 -6.83 5.61 -18.71
C GLN A 165 -7.24 6.32 -20.02
N TRP A 166 -7.11 7.65 -20.04
CA TRP A 166 -7.46 8.51 -21.17
C TRP A 166 -6.24 9.37 -21.54
N GLY A 167 -5.68 9.15 -22.73
CA GLY A 167 -4.62 9.99 -23.30
C GLY A 167 -3.36 9.21 -23.69
N PRO A 168 -2.40 9.92 -24.32
CA PRO A 168 -1.09 9.35 -24.60
C PRO A 168 -0.38 9.08 -23.27
N HIS A 169 0.15 7.88 -23.14
CA HIS A 169 1.08 7.49 -22.09
C HIS A 169 2.39 7.09 -22.76
N ASP A 170 3.51 7.27 -22.07
CA ASP A 170 4.81 6.87 -22.61
C ASP A 170 4.90 5.33 -22.67
N SER A 171 5.91 4.83 -23.37
CA SER A 171 6.18 3.38 -23.35
C SER A 171 6.78 3.00 -21.99
N ARG A 172 6.57 1.74 -21.59
CA ARG A 172 7.29 1.14 -20.45
C ARG A 172 8.80 1.34 -20.63
N GLY A 173 9.53 1.51 -19.53
CA GLY A 173 10.98 1.74 -19.53
C GLY A 173 11.39 3.22 -19.61
N SER A 174 10.44 4.16 -19.69
CA SER A 174 10.74 5.58 -19.85
C SER A 174 10.34 6.46 -18.66
N TYR A 175 9.60 5.89 -17.69
CA TYR A 175 9.12 6.64 -16.54
C TYR A 175 10.15 6.77 -15.43
N SER A 176 9.89 7.66 -14.47
CA SER A 176 10.76 7.86 -13.32
C SER A 176 10.93 6.61 -12.47
N PHE A 177 9.87 5.81 -12.32
CA PHE A 177 9.96 4.51 -11.65
C PHE A 177 10.89 3.53 -12.40
N ASP A 178 10.76 3.42 -13.73
CA ASP A 178 11.61 2.53 -14.54
C ASP A 178 13.09 2.89 -14.43
N ARG A 179 13.44 4.17 -14.25
CA ARG A 179 14.83 4.59 -14.02
C ARG A 179 15.37 4.10 -12.67
N LEU A 180 14.53 4.05 -11.64
CA LEU A 180 14.90 3.49 -10.35
C LEU A 180 15.07 1.97 -10.41
N PHE A 181 14.15 1.29 -11.11
CA PHE A 181 14.02 -0.17 -11.17
C PHE A 181 13.89 -0.69 -12.61
N PRO A 182 14.94 -0.59 -13.45
CA PRO A 182 14.86 -0.98 -14.86
C PRO A 182 14.57 -2.47 -15.08
N GLU A 183 14.87 -3.31 -14.09
CA GLU A 183 14.54 -4.74 -14.10
C GLU A 183 13.04 -5.04 -13.94
N LEU A 184 12.24 -4.05 -13.56
CA LEU A 184 10.80 -4.17 -13.30
C LEU A 184 9.93 -3.57 -14.43
N GLU A 185 10.47 -3.39 -15.65
CA GLU A 185 9.78 -2.78 -16.80
C GLU A 185 8.40 -3.41 -17.13
N ALA A 186 8.19 -4.68 -16.74
CA ALA A 186 6.93 -5.40 -16.95
C ALA A 186 5.84 -5.09 -15.89
N ASN A 187 6.13 -4.34 -14.83
CA ASN A 187 5.19 -4.06 -13.73
C ASN A 187 3.93 -3.31 -14.17
N GLY A 188 2.76 -3.63 -13.64
CA GLY A 188 1.55 -2.84 -13.85
C GLY A 188 1.62 -1.47 -13.18
N ALA A 189 1.04 -0.43 -13.79
CA ALA A 189 0.99 0.91 -13.20
C ALA A 189 0.43 0.91 -11.77
N TYR A 190 -0.57 0.06 -11.46
CA TYR A 190 -1.16 -0.04 -10.13
C TYR A 190 -0.18 -0.46 -9.03
N ILE A 191 0.79 -1.34 -9.30
CA ILE A 191 1.78 -1.73 -8.27
C ILE A 191 2.81 -0.63 -8.04
N GLU A 192 3.15 0.11 -9.10
CA GLU A 192 4.05 1.26 -9.03
C GLU A 192 3.40 2.42 -8.29
N TRP A 193 2.11 2.69 -8.55
CA TRP A 193 1.33 3.68 -7.80
C TRP A 193 1.24 3.34 -6.33
N ALA A 194 0.97 2.07 -5.99
CA ALA A 194 0.98 1.60 -4.61
C ALA A 194 2.37 1.76 -3.96
N TRP A 195 3.45 1.55 -4.72
CA TRP A 195 4.81 1.85 -4.26
C TRP A 195 4.99 3.34 -3.97
N GLY A 196 4.56 4.23 -4.84
CA GLY A 196 4.65 5.68 -4.61
C GLY A 196 3.82 6.17 -3.43
N PHE A 197 2.63 5.60 -3.22
CA PHE A 197 1.82 5.85 -2.03
C PHE A 197 2.57 5.53 -0.74
N SER A 198 3.26 4.39 -0.67
CA SER A 198 4.12 4.06 0.47
C SER A 198 5.19 5.10 0.70
N ARG A 199 5.80 5.66 -0.36
CA ARG A 199 6.84 6.70 -0.21
C ARG A 199 6.30 7.99 0.37
N ILE A 200 5.06 8.37 0.04
CA ILE A 200 4.39 9.52 0.69
C ILE A 200 4.18 9.25 2.19
N ILE A 201 3.73 8.04 2.55
CA ILE A 201 3.54 7.64 3.95
C ILE A 201 4.89 7.62 4.69
N ASP A 202 5.94 7.07 4.08
CA ASP A 202 7.30 7.11 4.62
C ASP A 202 7.69 8.56 4.89
N GLY A 203 7.49 9.47 3.93
CA GLY A 203 7.78 10.90 4.11
C GLY A 203 7.08 11.54 5.31
N LEU A 204 5.79 11.22 5.54
CA LEU A 204 5.05 11.67 6.71
C LEU A 204 5.63 11.11 8.02
N GLN A 205 5.98 9.82 8.04
CA GLN A 205 6.58 9.18 9.22
C GLN A 205 7.97 9.74 9.54
N ILE A 206 8.74 10.11 8.52
CA ILE A 206 10.09 10.68 8.65
C ILE A 206 10.06 12.04 9.34
N LEU A 207 9.13 12.90 8.92
CA LEU A 207 8.97 14.23 9.49
C LEU A 207 8.33 14.16 10.89
N GLY A 208 7.47 13.17 11.11
CA GLY A 208 6.73 13.02 12.35
C GLY A 208 5.59 14.04 12.47
N PRO A 209 4.93 14.11 13.64
CA PRO A 209 3.90 15.11 13.88
C PRO A 209 4.51 16.52 13.93
N GLU A 210 3.78 17.48 13.35
CA GLU A 210 4.00 18.92 13.55
C GLU A 210 3.33 19.41 14.85
#